data_AF-A0A6A6HUB9-F1
#
_entry.id   AF-A0A6A6HUB9-F1
#
_cell.length_a   1.000
_cell.length_b   1.000
_cell.length_c   1.000
_cell.angle_alpha   90.00
_cell.angle_beta   90.00
_cell.angle_gamma   90.00
#
_symmetry.space_group_name_H-M   'P 1'
#
loop_
_entity.id
_entity.type
_entity.pdbx_description
1 polymer ?
#
loop_
_entity_poly.entity_id
_entity_poly.type
_entity_poly.pdbx_seq_one_letter_code
_entity_poly.pdbx_strand_id
1 'polypeptide(L)'
;MEFSLSILLLSAIAGICASTPIPKGTSAAGINIFNHGELRIYYQDKRSSGISEIVTGLPTALVGEETLIFSGATRANTPLAALSWVDSGDTVPNIRVYYVTPRTTLGEVAYSPVSGWNSGGDLGFAVLPGSEAMCWLSGIRMMLET
;
A
#
# COMPACT_ATOMS: atom_id res chain seq x y z
N MET A 1 -31.14 25.01 -6.58
CA MET A 1 -30.75 23.66 -6.14
C MET A 1 -30.02 23.82 -4.82
N GLU A 2 -30.73 23.60 -3.71
CA GLU A 2 -30.11 23.63 -2.38
C GLU A 2 -29.72 22.21 -2.00
N PHE A 3 -28.42 21.91 -2.03
CA PHE A 3 -27.91 20.65 -1.50
C PHE A 3 -27.89 20.76 0.02
N SER A 4 -28.73 19.95 0.67
CA SER A 4 -28.87 19.91 2.12
C SER A 4 -27.56 19.50 2.80
N LEU A 5 -27.03 20.40 3.64
CA LEU A 5 -25.88 20.23 4.53
C LEU A 5 -25.94 18.91 5.34
N SER A 6 -27.14 18.37 5.55
CA SER A 6 -27.41 17.16 6.32
C SER A 6 -26.85 15.87 5.68
N ILE A 7 -26.80 15.76 4.35
CA ILE A 7 -26.34 14.53 3.66
C ILE A 7 -24.81 14.46 3.63
N LEU A 8 -24.15 15.61 3.45
CA LEU A 8 -22.70 15.73 3.49
C LEU A 8 -22.15 15.47 4.91
N LEU A 9 -22.88 15.91 5.94
CA LEU A 9 -22.49 15.63 7.33
C LEU A 9 -22.64 14.14 7.70
N LEU A 10 -23.71 13.47 7.24
CA LEU A 10 -23.93 12.04 7.52
C LEU A 10 -22.86 11.14 6.89
N SER A 11 -22.45 11.44 5.65
CA SER A 11 -21.40 10.70 4.95
C SER A 11 -20.02 10.92 5.59
N ALA A 12 -19.72 12.13 6.08
CA ALA A 12 -18.50 12.39 6.82
C ALA A 12 -18.42 11.62 8.15
N ILE A 13 -19.54 11.49 8.88
CA ILE A 13 -19.59 10.72 10.15
C ILE A 13 -19.28 9.24 9.89
N ALA A 14 -19.84 8.65 8.83
CA ALA A 14 -19.59 7.25 8.50
C ALA A 14 -18.10 6.97 8.19
N GLY A 15 -17.44 7.89 7.48
CA GLY A 15 -16.00 7.82 7.23
C GLY A 15 -15.14 7.96 8.50
N ILE A 16 -15.50 8.88 9.41
CA ILE A 16 -14.78 9.08 10.68
C ILE A 16 -14.95 7.90 11.64
N CYS A 17 -16.10 7.21 11.59
CA CYS A 17 -16.37 6.04 12.45
C CYS A 17 -15.77 4.73 11.90
N ALA A 18 -15.39 4.67 10.62
CA ALA A 18 -14.73 3.52 10.03
C ALA A 18 -13.23 3.55 10.36
N SER A 19 -12.81 2.75 11.37
CA SER A 19 -11.41 2.58 11.71
C SER A 19 -10.97 1.15 11.43
N THR A 20 -9.83 1.00 10.76
CA THR A 20 -9.13 -0.29 10.67
C THR A 20 -7.94 -0.27 11.64
N PRO A 21 -7.83 -1.22 12.57
CA PRO A 21 -6.77 -1.22 13.56
C PRO A 21 -5.43 -1.56 12.92
N ILE A 22 -4.59 -0.54 12.66
CA ILE A 22 -3.20 -0.77 12.27
C ILE A 22 -2.41 -1.15 13.53
N PRO A 23 -1.74 -2.32 13.55
CA PRO A 23 -1.11 -2.79 14.77
C PRO A 23 0.05 -1.92 15.26
N LYS A 24 0.05 -1.49 16.54
CA LYS A 24 1.14 -0.71 17.14
C LYS A 24 2.52 -1.35 16.92
N GLY A 25 3.49 -0.61 16.38
CA GLY A 25 4.86 -1.06 16.17
C GLY A 25 5.14 -1.68 14.79
N THR A 26 4.13 -1.80 13.93
CA THR A 26 4.34 -2.11 12.51
C THR A 26 4.86 -0.90 11.75
N SER A 27 5.71 -1.13 10.76
CA SER A 27 5.91 -0.17 9.67
C SER A 27 4.66 -0.14 8.78
N ALA A 28 4.42 0.99 8.12
CA ALA A 28 3.39 1.13 7.11
C ALA A 28 3.93 1.89 5.90
N ALA A 29 3.45 1.54 4.72
CA ALA A 29 3.77 2.24 3.47
C ALA A 29 2.47 2.66 2.79
N GLY A 30 2.41 3.88 2.27
CA GLY A 30 1.26 4.41 1.56
C GLY A 30 1.63 4.80 0.14
N ILE A 31 0.75 4.52 -0.81
CA ILE A 31 0.82 5.04 -2.18
C ILE A 31 -0.48 5.72 -2.56
N ASN A 32 -0.37 6.75 -3.40
CA ASN A 32 -1.51 7.36 -4.05
C ASN A 32 -1.61 6.84 -5.49
N ILE A 33 -2.78 6.33 -5.87
CA ILE A 33 -3.10 5.97 -7.25
C ILE A 33 -3.82 7.17 -7.88
N PHE A 34 -3.03 8.11 -8.43
CA PHE A 34 -3.51 9.42 -8.85
C PHE A 34 -4.68 9.40 -9.84
N ASN A 35 -4.71 8.42 -10.75
CA ASN A 35 -5.79 8.31 -11.74
C ASN A 35 -7.11 7.78 -11.16
N HIS A 36 -7.09 7.23 -9.94
CA HIS A 36 -8.25 6.60 -9.30
C HIS A 36 -8.71 7.34 -8.03
N GLY A 37 -7.97 8.37 -7.58
CA GLY A 37 -8.30 9.08 -6.32
C GLY A 37 -8.22 8.18 -5.09
N GLU A 38 -7.40 7.13 -5.18
CA GLU A 38 -7.32 6.04 -4.21
C GLU A 38 -5.97 6.09 -3.47
N LEU A 39 -6.02 5.85 -2.17
CA LEU A 39 -4.88 5.60 -1.31
C LEU A 39 -4.85 4.11 -0.97
N ARG A 40 -3.69 3.50 -1.14
CA ARG A 40 -3.42 2.14 -0.68
C ARG A 40 -2.41 2.18 0.44
N ILE A 41 -2.75 1.55 1.55
CA ILE A 41 -1.93 1.50 2.75
C ILE A 41 -1.57 0.04 3.01
N TYR A 42 -0.28 -0.23 3.12
CA TYR A 42 0.28 -1.53 3.42
C TYR A 42 0.86 -1.53 4.83
N TYR A 43 0.60 -2.59 5.58
CA TYR A 43 1.19 -2.79 6.90
C TYR A 43 1.40 -4.28 7.17
N GLN A 44 2.30 -4.58 8.10
CA GLN A 44 2.47 -5.93 8.59
C GLN A 44 1.28 -6.26 9.50
N ASP A 45 0.52 -7.27 9.12
CA ASP A 45 -0.54 -7.80 9.97
C ASP A 45 0.10 -8.33 11.28
N LYS A 46 -0.63 -8.27 12.39
CA LYS A 46 -0.18 -8.89 13.66
C LYS A 46 -0.68 -10.31 13.84
N ARG A 47 -1.73 -10.70 13.11
CA ARG A 47 -2.28 -12.05 13.16
C ARG A 47 -1.46 -13.02 12.30
N SER A 48 -0.88 -12.50 11.23
CA SER A 48 0.06 -13.20 10.35
C SER A 48 1.41 -12.48 10.33
N SER A 49 2.50 -13.16 9.96
CA SER A 49 3.75 -12.48 9.61
C SER A 49 3.69 -11.83 8.21
N GLY A 50 2.50 -11.70 7.63
CA GLY A 50 2.24 -11.28 6.26
C GLY A 50 2.05 -9.78 6.12
N ILE A 51 1.61 -9.35 4.93
CA ILE A 51 1.34 -7.95 4.61
C ILE A 51 -0.12 -7.83 4.19
N SER A 52 -0.83 -6.91 4.84
CA SER A 52 -2.21 -6.54 4.52
C SER A 52 -2.24 -5.22 3.75
N GLU A 53 -3.25 -5.07 2.90
CA GLU A 53 -3.63 -3.85 2.19
C GLU A 53 -4.97 -3.32 2.73
N ILE A 54 -5.03 -2.01 2.93
CA ILE A 54 -6.27 -1.25 3.07
C ILE A 54 -6.35 -0.29 1.88
N VAL A 55 -7.53 -0.26 1.26
CA VAL A 55 -7.87 0.70 0.21
C VAL A 55 -8.76 1.78 0.81
N THR A 56 -8.45 3.04 0.58
CA THR A 56 -9.33 4.16 0.95
C THR A 56 -9.27 5.26 -0.11
N GLY A 57 -10.25 6.16 -0.11
CA GLY A 57 -10.34 7.26 -1.06
C GLY A 57 -10.02 8.61 -0.43
N LEU A 58 -10.83 9.61 -0.79
CA LEU A 58 -10.87 10.90 -0.11
C LEU A 58 -11.13 10.73 1.41
N PRO A 59 -10.78 11.69 2.28
CA PRO A 59 -10.96 11.58 3.73
C PRO A 59 -12.38 11.26 4.22
N THR A 60 -13.39 11.41 3.37
CA THR A 60 -14.80 11.10 3.63
C THR A 60 -15.25 9.73 3.09
N ALA A 61 -14.39 9.04 2.35
CA ALA A 61 -14.69 7.72 1.81
C ALA A 61 -14.66 6.67 2.92
N LEU A 62 -15.51 5.65 2.78
CA LEU A 62 -15.43 4.46 3.61
C LEU A 62 -14.09 3.77 3.37
N VAL A 63 -13.49 3.27 4.44
CA VAL A 63 -12.33 2.40 4.35
C VAL A 63 -12.78 1.06 3.75
N GLY A 64 -12.10 0.63 2.69
CA GLY A 64 -12.33 -0.67 2.06
C GLY A 64 -11.95 -1.83 2.99
N GLU A 65 -12.38 -3.04 2.62
CA GLU A 65 -12.05 -4.24 3.40
C GLU A 65 -10.53 -4.50 3.40
N GLU A 66 -10.01 -4.89 4.57
CA GLU A 66 -8.64 -5.35 4.71
C GLU A 66 -8.42 -6.63 3.89
N THR A 67 -7.39 -6.62 3.05
CA THR A 67 -7.03 -7.78 2.21
C THR A 67 -5.60 -8.23 2.51
N LEU A 68 -5.39 -9.52 2.79
CA LEU A 68 -4.05 -10.09 2.93
C LEU A 68 -3.41 -10.27 1.54
N ILE A 69 -2.43 -9.43 1.21
CA ILE A 69 -1.76 -9.44 -0.12
C ILE A 69 -0.55 -10.38 -0.16
N PHE A 70 -0.01 -10.72 1.00
CA PHE A 70 1.11 -11.65 1.14
C PHE A 70 0.99 -12.43 2.44
N SER A 71 0.92 -13.76 2.35
CA SER A 71 0.79 -14.66 3.50
C SER A 71 2.12 -15.27 3.97
N GLY A 72 3.23 -14.94 3.31
CA GLY A 72 4.55 -15.46 3.67
C GLY A 72 5.16 -14.79 4.90
N ALA A 73 6.33 -15.29 5.31
CA ALA A 73 7.02 -14.76 6.47
C ALA A 73 7.81 -13.50 6.11
N THR A 74 7.53 -12.41 6.82
CA THR A 74 8.36 -11.20 6.87
C THR A 74 9.11 -11.14 8.21
N ARG A 75 10.17 -10.32 8.29
CA ARG A 75 10.81 -10.00 9.57
C ARG A 75 9.78 -9.35 10.50
N ALA A 76 9.81 -9.67 11.79
CA ALA A 76 8.97 -8.97 12.77
C ALA A 76 9.24 -7.45 12.72
N ASN A 77 8.18 -6.65 12.68
CA ASN A 77 8.22 -5.20 12.47
C ASN A 77 9.05 -4.84 11.23
N THR A 78 8.82 -5.55 10.12
CA THR A 78 9.55 -5.28 8.87
C THR A 78 9.32 -3.83 8.44
N PRO A 79 10.35 -3.09 8.01
CA PRO A 79 10.13 -1.85 7.27
C PRO A 79 9.38 -2.18 5.99
N LEU A 80 8.50 -1.28 5.57
CA LEU A 80 7.76 -1.39 4.32
C LEU A 80 8.03 -0.17 3.44
N ALA A 81 8.09 -0.40 2.15
CA ALA A 81 8.04 0.63 1.12
C ALA A 81 7.11 0.16 0.02
N ALA A 82 6.39 1.09 -0.58
CA ALA A 82 5.51 0.81 -1.68
C ALA A 82 5.68 1.85 -2.77
N LEU A 83 5.49 1.43 -4.01
CA LEU A 83 5.48 2.30 -5.17
C LEU A 83 4.46 1.81 -6.19
N SER A 84 3.99 2.73 -7.03
CA SER A 84 3.15 2.38 -8.18
C SER A 84 3.55 3.15 -9.42
N TRP A 85 3.27 2.57 -10.57
CA TRP A 85 3.39 3.21 -11.88
C TRP A 85 2.33 2.63 -12.81
N VAL A 86 2.04 3.34 -13.89
CA VAL A 86 1.13 2.90 -14.95
C VAL A 86 1.95 2.79 -16.22
N ASP A 87 1.89 1.65 -16.89
CA ASP A 87 2.55 1.46 -18.17
C ASP A 87 1.81 2.23 -19.28
N SER A 88 2.50 2.57 -20.37
CA SER A 88 1.91 3.36 -21.46
C SER A 88 0.73 2.61 -22.09
N GLY A 89 -0.46 3.22 -22.06
CA GLY A 89 -1.69 2.64 -22.60
C GLY A 89 -2.54 1.89 -21.56
N ASP A 90 -2.04 1.67 -20.36
CA ASP A 90 -2.81 1.06 -19.27
C ASP A 90 -3.52 2.11 -18.40
N THR A 91 -4.56 1.66 -17.70
CA THR A 91 -5.31 2.48 -16.73
C THR A 91 -5.16 1.97 -15.30
N VAL A 92 -4.69 0.74 -15.13
CA VAL A 92 -4.50 0.07 -13.84
C VAL A 92 -3.00 0.08 -13.50
N PRO A 93 -2.61 0.48 -12.28
CA PRO A 93 -1.20 0.56 -11.91
C PRO A 93 -0.58 -0.82 -11.67
N ASN A 94 0.71 -0.93 -11.98
CA ASN A 94 1.58 -1.88 -11.31
C ASN A 94 1.90 -1.37 -9.91
N ILE A 95 2.00 -2.27 -8.94
CA ILE A 95 2.37 -1.95 -7.56
C ILE A 95 3.47 -2.89 -7.10
N ARG A 96 4.44 -2.37 -6.35
CA ARG A 96 5.45 -3.17 -5.66
C ARG A 96 5.46 -2.77 -4.20
N VAL A 97 5.46 -3.77 -3.32
CA VAL A 97 5.65 -3.58 -1.89
C VAL A 97 6.90 -4.35 -1.48
N TYR A 98 7.87 -3.62 -0.96
CA TYR A 98 9.12 -4.16 -0.45
C TYR A 98 9.04 -4.37 1.04
N TYR A 99 9.71 -5.42 1.50
CA TYR A 99 9.82 -5.80 2.90
C TYR A 99 11.18 -6.47 3.16
N VAL A 100 11.51 -6.70 4.42
CA VAL A 100 12.69 -7.47 4.82
C VAL A 100 12.24 -8.87 5.23
N THR A 101 12.87 -9.89 4.67
CA THR A 101 12.61 -11.30 5.00
C THR A 101 13.17 -11.66 6.38
N PRO A 102 12.76 -12.79 6.99
CA PRO A 102 13.37 -13.30 8.21
C PRO A 102 14.88 -13.58 8.08
N ARG A 103 15.40 -13.73 6.86
CA ARG A 103 16.83 -13.92 6.57
C ARG A 103 17.59 -12.60 6.40
N THR A 104 16.98 -11.46 6.75
CA THR A 104 17.56 -10.12 6.59
C THR A 104 17.94 -9.82 5.13
N THR A 105 17.10 -10.25 4.20
CA THR A 105 17.22 -9.91 2.79
C THR A 105 16.01 -9.11 2.31
N LEU A 106 16.13 -8.42 1.18
CA LEU A 106 15.03 -7.69 0.56
C LEU A 106 14.05 -8.67 -0.10
N GLY A 107 12.79 -8.58 0.27
CA GLY A 107 11.68 -9.26 -0.38
C GLY A 107 10.78 -8.29 -1.14
N GLU A 108 10.02 -8.82 -2.08
CA GLU A 108 9.04 -8.08 -2.87
C GLU A 108 7.74 -8.87 -2.96
N VAL A 109 6.61 -8.18 -2.87
CA VAL A 109 5.32 -8.66 -3.38
C VAL A 109 4.81 -7.68 -4.43
N ALA A 110 4.33 -8.22 -5.54
CA ALA A 110 4.04 -7.45 -6.74
C ALA A 110 2.60 -7.65 -7.20
N TYR A 111 1.93 -6.55 -7.50
CA TYR A 111 0.68 -6.53 -8.24
C TYR A 111 0.96 -6.15 -9.69
N SER A 112 0.37 -6.90 -10.62
CA SER A 112 0.22 -6.46 -12.01
C SER A 112 -1.26 -6.49 -12.42
N PRO A 113 -1.69 -5.63 -13.36
CA PRO A 113 -3.06 -5.66 -13.87
C PRO A 113 -3.49 -7.02 -14.43
N VAL A 114 -2.53 -7.79 -14.96
CA VAL A 114 -2.78 -9.07 -15.64
C VAL A 114 -2.90 -10.23 -14.65
N SER A 115 -2.05 -10.24 -13.62
CA SER A 115 -1.92 -11.39 -12.70
C SER A 115 -2.49 -11.15 -11.31
N GLY A 116 -2.82 -9.90 -10.96
CA GLY A 116 -3.05 -9.53 -9.57
C GLY A 116 -1.78 -9.62 -8.73
N TRP A 117 -1.95 -9.78 -7.42
CA TRP A 117 -0.86 -10.00 -6.46
C TRP A 117 -0.20 -11.37 -6.67
N ASN A 118 1.14 -11.38 -6.75
CA ASN A 118 1.91 -12.62 -6.79
C ASN A 118 2.12 -13.20 -5.39
N SER A 119 2.77 -14.37 -5.30
CA SER A 119 3.08 -15.04 -4.03
C SER A 119 4.18 -14.37 -3.21
N GLY A 120 4.74 -13.24 -3.67
CA GLY A 120 5.97 -12.65 -3.15
C GLY A 120 7.23 -13.47 -3.45
N GLY A 121 8.39 -12.84 -3.25
CA GLY A 121 9.70 -13.45 -3.47
C GLY A 121 10.82 -12.77 -2.68
N ASP A 122 11.89 -13.53 -2.42
CA ASP A 122 13.14 -13.03 -1.85
C ASP A 122 14.07 -12.61 -3.00
N LEU A 123 14.43 -11.33 -3.05
CA LEU A 123 15.33 -10.79 -4.07
C LEU A 123 16.80 -11.07 -3.76
N GLY A 124 17.12 -11.56 -2.56
CA GLY A 124 18.46 -12.02 -2.17
C GLY A 124 19.45 -10.92 -1.77
N PHE A 125 19.06 -9.64 -1.85
CA PHE A 125 19.91 -8.53 -1.41
C PHE A 125 19.96 -8.46 0.12
N ALA A 126 21.15 -8.56 0.71
CA ALA A 126 21.31 -8.45 2.17
C ALA A 126 20.98 -7.03 2.66
N VAL A 127 20.28 -6.95 3.79
CA VAL A 127 19.87 -5.72 4.46
C VAL A 127 20.40 -5.76 5.89
N LEU A 128 20.87 -4.63 6.42
CA LEU A 128 21.35 -4.59 7.80
C LEU A 128 20.19 -4.92 8.77
N PRO A 129 20.44 -5.68 9.85
CA PRO A 129 19.39 -6.07 10.81
C PRO A 129 18.62 -4.88 11.42
N GLY A 130 19.23 -3.70 11.50
CA GLY A 130 18.61 -2.46 12.03
C GLY A 130 18.14 -1.46 10.97
N SER A 131 18.05 -1.84 9.69
CA SER A 131 17.49 -0.93 8.67
C SER A 131 15.98 -0.76 8.89
N GLU A 132 15.54 0.50 9.04
CA GLU A 132 14.16 0.88 9.36
C GLU A 132 13.49 1.75 8.29
N ALA A 133 14.25 2.37 7.39
CA ALA A 133 13.73 3.23 6.34
C ALA A 133 13.96 2.59 4.97
N MET A 134 12.87 2.18 4.31
CA MET A 134 12.84 2.04 2.86
C MET A 134 12.04 3.23 2.34
N CYS A 135 12.68 4.11 1.58
CA CYS A 135 12.01 5.21 0.91
C CYS A 135 12.19 5.06 -0.59
N TRP A 136 11.12 5.30 -1.34
CA TRP A 136 11.18 5.41 -2.78
C TRP A 136 11.31 6.88 -3.16
N LEU A 137 12.28 7.20 -4.01
CA LEU A 137 12.38 8.51 -4.66
C LEU A 137 11.77 8.38 -6.05
N SER A 138 10.53 8.89 -6.25
CA SER A 138 9.98 8.96 -7.61
C SER A 138 10.73 10.03 -8.40
N GLY A 139 11.58 9.60 -9.33
CA GLY A 139 12.31 10.48 -10.25
C GLY A 139 11.38 11.23 -11.20
N ILE A 140 11.74 12.49 -11.46
CA ILE A 140 11.08 13.48 -12.32
C ILE A 140 10.54 12.85 -13.61
N ARG A 141 9.25 13.10 -13.89
CA ARG A 141 8.59 12.82 -15.16
C ARG A 141 9.34 13.59 -16.27
N MET A 142 10.25 12.94 -16.99
CA MET A 142 10.75 13.48 -18.25
C MET A 142 9.60 13.37 -19.26
N MET A 143 8.87 14.47 -19.44
CA MET A 143 8.03 14.68 -20.61
C MET A 143 8.96 14.72 -21.83
N LEU A 144 9.03 13.62 -22.56
CA LEU A 144 9.36 13.68 -23.98
C LEU A 144 8.07 14.05 -24.71
N GLU A 145 7.91 15.36 -24.95
CA GLU A 145 7.03 15.82 -26.02
C GLU A 145 7.68 15.41 -27.35
N THR A 146 6.97 14.61 -28.14
CA THR A 146 7.24 14.39 -29.57
C THR A 146 6.22 15.15 -30.39
#